data_AF-A0A7V9VCH9-F1
#
_entry.id   AF-A0A7V9VCH9-F1
#
_cell.length_a   1.000
_cell.length_b   1.000
_cell.length_c   1.000
_cell.angle_alpha   90.00
_cell.angle_beta   90.00
_cell.angle_gamma   90.00
#
_symmetry.space_group_name_H-M   'P 1'
#
loop_
_entity.id
_entity.type
_entity.pdbx_description
1 polymer ?
#
loop_
_entity_poly.entity_id
_entity_poly.type
_entity_poly.pdbx_seq_one_letter_code
_entity_poly.pdbx_strand_id
1 'polypeptide(L)'
;MRNGVYLGELPDGDGGWLPCAHEPVLDDELFDREQRARSANRRASGALSVSRTRRIHSLSGLGVCGRCGGRLHIQTDRHGKARVYCYRGRQADRCGQRSAHLDGIEAQLAAYLETFSLPDETIAAVVRMHEVAGDRRDDGERRRREIEGRLDRIKQLYGWGDLTRSAYVSERDHLEIELATLAGSTDRAAVLVQAAAFLRDLPAAWSAADPGQRNALARLIFESVEIVDDRVAAVVPRADFAPFFVAGTPVDGSSGEKADGADDSTPSNQVLTGRKRRDSNPRSQP
;
A
#
# COMPACT_ATOMS: atom_id res chain seq x y z
N MET A 1 -7.84 6.23 14.97
CA MET A 1 -7.38 5.99 16.34
C MET A 1 -8.54 6.29 17.28
N ARG A 2 -8.92 5.34 18.13
CA ARG A 2 -9.97 5.44 19.16
C ARG A 2 -9.54 4.71 20.45
N ASN A 3 -8.28 4.33 20.53
CA ASN A 3 -7.80 3.38 21.52
C ASN A 3 -7.07 4.16 22.63
N GLY A 4 -7.46 4.00 23.89
CA GLY A 4 -6.85 4.64 25.06
C GLY A 4 -5.40 4.19 25.32
N VAL A 5 -4.92 3.14 24.64
CA VAL A 5 -3.52 2.71 24.68
C VAL A 5 -2.54 3.84 24.32
N TYR A 6 -2.93 4.83 23.51
CA TYR A 6 -2.02 5.95 23.23
C TYR A 6 -1.87 6.93 24.40
N LEU A 7 -2.80 6.91 25.35
CA LEU A 7 -2.85 7.76 26.54
C LEU A 7 -2.32 7.07 27.81
N GLY A 8 -1.70 5.90 27.68
CA GLY A 8 -1.29 5.14 28.87
C GLY A 8 -2.39 4.27 29.45
N GLU A 9 -3.45 3.93 28.70
CA GLU A 9 -4.59 3.16 29.24
C GLU A 9 -4.77 1.78 28.57
N LEU A 10 -5.29 0.80 29.31
CA LEU A 10 -5.64 -0.54 28.82
C LEU A 10 -7.16 -0.78 28.95
N PRO A 11 -7.79 -1.52 28.04
CA PRO A 11 -9.19 -1.87 28.16
C PRO A 11 -9.39 -2.81 29.36
N ASP A 12 -10.39 -2.51 30.20
CA ASP A 12 -10.70 -3.26 31.42
C ASP A 12 -11.49 -4.57 31.18
N GLY A 13 -11.92 -4.80 29.95
CA GLY A 13 -12.75 -5.95 29.55
C GLY A 13 -14.26 -5.74 29.67
N ASP A 14 -14.70 -4.73 30.43
CA ASP A 14 -16.11 -4.35 30.63
C ASP A 14 -16.51 -3.08 29.85
N GLY A 15 -15.59 -2.56 29.03
CA GLY A 15 -15.82 -1.42 28.13
C GLY A 15 -15.30 -0.08 28.66
N GLY A 16 -14.60 -0.09 29.80
CA GLY A 16 -13.85 1.03 30.34
C GLY A 16 -12.34 0.93 30.06
N TRP A 17 -11.61 1.89 30.63
CA TRP A 17 -10.17 2.06 30.45
C TRP A 17 -9.51 2.18 31.82
N LEU A 18 -8.41 1.46 32.01
CA LEU A 18 -7.61 1.47 33.23
C LEU A 18 -6.23 2.05 32.93
N PRO A 19 -5.67 2.88 33.84
CA PRO A 19 -4.31 3.37 33.69
C PRO A 19 -3.32 2.20 33.70
N CYS A 20 -2.37 2.24 32.78
CA CYS A 20 -1.32 1.27 32.55
C CYS A 20 0.05 1.86 32.94
N ALA A 21 1.03 1.00 33.19
CA ALA A 21 2.39 1.38 33.56
C ALA A 21 3.24 1.89 32.37
N HIS A 22 2.71 1.95 31.15
CA HIS A 22 3.46 2.46 30.00
C HIS A 22 3.29 3.98 29.87
N GLU A 23 4.38 4.64 29.47
CA GLU A 23 4.38 6.07 29.23
C GLU A 23 3.42 6.41 28.05
N PRO A 24 2.54 7.41 28.19
CA PRO A 24 1.71 7.89 27.09
C PRO A 24 2.54 8.27 25.87
N VAL A 25 2.13 7.79 24.70
CA VAL A 25 2.80 8.10 23.43
C VAL A 25 2.31 9.45 22.89
N LEU A 26 1.08 9.84 23.24
CA LEU A 26 0.45 11.09 22.86
C LEU A 26 -0.01 11.83 24.10
N ASP A 27 0.05 13.16 24.06
CA ASP A 27 -0.60 13.99 25.07
C ASP A 27 -2.13 14.01 24.88
N ASP A 28 -2.85 14.23 25.98
CA ASP A 28 -4.32 14.24 26.01
C ASP A 28 -4.90 15.29 25.05
N GLU A 29 -4.25 16.45 24.94
CA GLU A 29 -4.74 17.58 24.13
C GLU A 29 -4.67 17.28 22.62
N LEU A 30 -3.59 16.64 22.17
CA LEU A 30 -3.36 16.18 20.80
C LEU A 30 -4.31 15.04 20.45
N PHE A 31 -4.51 14.10 21.37
CA PHE A 31 -5.46 13.01 21.18
C PHE A 31 -6.89 13.55 21.04
N ASP A 32 -7.30 14.48 21.91
CA ASP A 32 -8.59 15.13 21.87
C ASP A 32 -8.80 15.96 20.60
N ARG A 33 -7.78 16.71 20.19
CA ARG A 33 -7.80 17.49 18.94
C ARG A 33 -8.03 16.58 17.74
N GLU A 34 -7.36 15.44 17.67
CA GLU A 34 -7.57 14.41 16.65
C GLU A 34 -8.98 13.80 16.71
N GLN A 35 -9.51 13.48 17.90
CA GLN A 35 -10.86 12.95 18.05
C GLN A 35 -11.91 13.97 17.58
N ARG A 36 -11.76 15.24 17.96
CA ARG A 36 -12.64 16.34 17.54
C ARG A 36 -12.59 16.52 16.03
N ALA A 37 -11.40 16.58 15.41
CA ALA A 37 -11.23 16.68 13.96
C ALA A 37 -11.89 15.51 13.21
N ARG A 38 -11.72 14.28 13.70
CA ARG A 38 -12.38 13.09 13.13
C ARG A 38 -13.89 13.11 13.29
N SER A 39 -14.39 13.55 14.45
CA SER A 39 -15.82 13.67 14.70
C SER A 39 -16.46 14.71 13.78
N ALA A 40 -15.78 15.84 13.56
CA ALA A 40 -16.19 16.88 12.63
C ALA A 40 -16.19 16.38 11.18
N ASN A 41 -15.13 15.67 10.76
CA ASN A 41 -15.04 15.05 9.43
C ASN A 41 -16.12 13.99 9.18
N ARG A 42 -16.59 13.30 10.23
CA ARG A 42 -17.70 12.33 10.14
C ARG A 42 -19.07 12.99 10.10
N ARG A 43 -19.25 14.09 10.83
CA ARG A 43 -20.51 14.84 10.95
C ARG A 43 -20.72 15.84 9.82
N ALA A 44 -19.68 16.15 9.05
CA ALA A 44 -19.80 16.92 7.83
C ALA A 44 -20.78 16.21 6.87
N SER A 45 -21.86 16.89 6.50
CA SER A 45 -22.75 16.46 5.42
C SER A 45 -21.92 16.33 4.14
N GLY A 46 -21.84 15.11 3.61
CA GLY A 46 -20.96 14.80 2.49
C GLY A 46 -19.58 14.26 2.88
N ALA A 47 -19.39 13.75 4.10
CA ALA A 47 -18.33 12.79 4.37
C ALA A 47 -18.37 11.71 3.28
N LEU A 48 -17.43 11.78 2.33
CA LEU A 48 -17.41 10.95 1.14
C LEU A 48 -17.17 9.50 1.57
N SER A 49 -18.23 8.80 1.97
CA SER A 49 -18.18 7.36 2.11
C SER A 49 -17.94 6.83 0.71
N VAL A 50 -16.72 6.39 0.43
CA VAL A 50 -16.44 5.69 -0.81
C VAL A 50 -17.35 4.47 -0.82
N SER A 51 -18.36 4.48 -1.70
CA SER A 51 -19.30 3.37 -1.82
C SER A 51 -18.51 2.06 -1.95
N ARG A 52 -18.92 1.03 -1.20
CA ARG A 52 -18.33 -0.32 -1.30
C ARG A 52 -18.52 -0.94 -2.70
N THR A 53 -19.41 -0.38 -3.51
CA THR A 53 -19.66 -0.74 -4.91
C THR A 53 -18.70 -0.05 -5.90
N ARG A 54 -17.82 0.84 -5.41
CA ARG A 54 -16.87 1.52 -6.30
C ARG A 54 -15.83 0.53 -6.81
N ARG A 55 -15.79 0.36 -8.13
CA ARG A 55 -14.80 -0.48 -8.80
C ARG A 55 -13.40 0.05 -8.49
N ILE A 56 -12.58 -0.81 -7.90
CA ILE A 56 -11.16 -0.54 -7.67
C ILE A 56 -10.43 -1.00 -8.92
N HIS A 57 -9.69 -0.08 -9.52
CA HIS A 57 -8.78 -0.35 -10.63
C HIS A 57 -7.33 -0.38 -10.14
N SER A 58 -6.45 -1.04 -10.88
CA SER A 58 -5.02 -1.25 -10.57
C SER A 58 -4.29 0.00 -10.04
N LEU A 59 -4.49 1.17 -10.66
CA LEU A 59 -3.81 2.42 -10.31
C LEU A 59 -4.62 3.39 -9.44
N SER A 60 -5.71 2.92 -8.85
CA SER A 60 -6.58 3.77 -8.02
C SER A 60 -5.81 4.35 -6.82
N GLY A 61 -5.59 5.66 -6.84
CA GLY A 61 -4.89 6.39 -5.77
C GLY A 61 -3.37 6.38 -5.85
N LEU A 62 -2.77 5.84 -6.91
CA LEU A 62 -1.31 5.84 -7.14
C LEU A 62 -0.88 6.74 -8.31
N GLY A 63 -1.80 7.00 -9.25
CA GLY A 63 -1.49 7.78 -10.46
C GLY A 63 -1.28 9.28 -10.17
N VAL A 64 -0.16 9.80 -10.66
CA VAL A 64 0.23 11.21 -10.62
C VAL A 64 0.41 11.72 -12.06
N CYS A 65 -0.06 12.94 -12.32
CA CYS A 65 0.07 13.57 -13.62
C CYS A 65 1.48 14.15 -13.77
N GLY A 66 2.28 13.64 -14.72
CA GLY A 66 3.63 14.16 -14.95
C GLY A 66 3.67 15.60 -15.51
N ARG A 67 2.54 16.15 -15.97
CA ARG A 67 2.44 17.54 -16.46
C ARG A 67 2.18 18.56 -15.36
N CYS A 68 1.40 18.22 -14.33
CA CYS A 68 0.96 19.18 -13.32
C CYS A 68 1.13 18.71 -11.86
N GLY A 69 1.64 17.50 -11.63
CA GLY A 69 1.77 16.87 -10.32
C GLY A 69 0.44 16.53 -9.64
N GLY A 70 -0.69 16.79 -10.29
CA GLY A 70 -2.02 16.50 -9.76
C GLY A 70 -2.34 15.00 -9.77
N ARG A 71 -3.30 14.57 -8.94
CA ARG A 71 -3.75 13.17 -8.91
C ARG A 71 -4.50 12.80 -10.19
N LEU A 72 -4.23 11.60 -10.67
CA LEU A 72 -4.98 10.98 -11.75
C LEU A 72 -6.11 10.13 -11.17
N HIS A 73 -7.28 10.23 -11.80
CA HIS A 73 -8.46 9.48 -11.42
C HIS A 73 -8.84 8.53 -12.55
N ILE A 74 -9.49 7.43 -12.17
CA ILE A 74 -9.92 6.39 -13.10
C ILE A 74 -11.44 6.41 -13.15
N GLN A 75 -11.99 6.46 -14.36
CA GLN A 75 -13.42 6.34 -14.61
C GLN A 75 -13.66 5.25 -15.64
N THR A 76 -14.61 4.36 -15.36
CA THR A 76 -15.11 3.40 -16.34
C THR A 76 -16.18 4.05 -17.20
N ASP A 77 -16.11 3.85 -18.52
CA ASP A 77 -17.18 4.24 -19.43
C ASP A 77 -18.36 3.24 -19.39
N ARG A 78 -19.42 3.56 -20.13
CA ARG A 78 -20.62 2.72 -20.25
C ARG A 78 -20.37 1.36 -20.90
N HIS A 79 -19.25 1.20 -21.60
CA HIS A 79 -18.84 -0.01 -22.31
C HIS A 79 -17.85 -0.85 -21.48
N GLY A 80 -17.60 -0.46 -20.22
CA GLY A 80 -16.71 -1.17 -19.31
C GLY A 80 -15.23 -0.83 -19.47
N LYS A 81 -14.85 0.09 -20.38
CA LYS A 81 -13.45 0.48 -20.57
C LYS A 81 -13.04 1.54 -19.57
N ALA A 82 -11.96 1.30 -18.84
CA ALA A 82 -11.43 2.23 -17.86
C ALA A 82 -10.50 3.26 -18.52
N ARG A 83 -10.65 4.52 -18.12
CA ARG A 83 -9.82 5.64 -18.57
C ARG A 83 -9.24 6.40 -17.40
N VAL A 84 -7.97 6.75 -17.54
CA VAL A 84 -7.23 7.60 -16.61
C VAL A 84 -7.32 9.05 -17.09
N TYR A 85 -7.62 9.98 -16.18
CA TYR A 85 -7.69 11.41 -16.48
C TYR A 85 -7.15 12.26 -15.33
N CYS A 86 -6.65 13.46 -15.67
CA CYS A 86 -6.20 14.42 -14.67
C CYS A 86 -7.39 15.10 -13.99
N TYR A 87 -7.47 14.98 -12.66
CA TYR A 87 -8.58 15.58 -11.91
C TYR A 87 -8.52 17.11 -11.92
N ARG A 88 -7.34 17.72 -11.73
CA ARG A 88 -7.17 19.18 -11.82
C ARG A 88 -7.53 19.71 -13.21
N GLY A 89 -7.08 19.02 -14.25
CA GLY A 89 -7.40 19.34 -15.65
C GLY A 89 -8.90 19.35 -15.95
N ARG A 90 -9.68 18.53 -15.25
CA ARG A 90 -11.13 18.45 -15.41
C ARG A 90 -11.89 19.49 -14.58
N GLN A 91 -11.31 19.99 -13.49
CA GLN A 91 -12.00 20.84 -12.51
C GLN A 91 -11.94 22.34 -12.82
N ALA A 92 -10.94 22.83 -13.57
CA ALA A 92 -10.86 24.18 -14.17
C ALA A 92 -9.43 24.54 -14.60
N ASP A 93 -8.41 23.81 -14.16
CA ASP A 93 -7.02 24.07 -14.57
C ASP A 93 -6.78 23.62 -16.01
N ARG A 94 -6.03 24.40 -16.80
CA ARG A 94 -5.61 24.03 -18.16
C ARG A 94 -4.46 23.01 -18.14
N CYS A 95 -4.65 21.87 -17.50
CA CYS A 95 -3.70 20.76 -17.64
C CYS A 95 -3.93 20.08 -18.99
N GLY A 96 -2.95 20.14 -19.90
CA GLY A 96 -2.99 19.50 -21.22
C GLY A 96 -2.87 17.97 -21.20
N GLN A 97 -2.98 17.32 -20.04
CA GLN A 97 -2.91 15.87 -19.91
C GLN A 97 -4.09 15.22 -20.63
N ARG A 98 -3.80 14.42 -21.65
CA ARG A 98 -4.81 13.66 -22.37
C ARG A 98 -5.36 12.52 -21.51
N SER A 99 -6.63 12.18 -21.69
CA SER A 99 -7.19 10.98 -21.09
C SER A 99 -6.70 9.75 -21.84
N ALA A 100 -6.25 8.73 -21.11
CA ALA A 100 -5.65 7.53 -21.66
C ALA A 100 -6.42 6.28 -21.22
N HIS A 101 -6.31 5.21 -22.01
CA HIS A 101 -6.88 3.92 -21.66
C HIS A 101 -6.04 3.26 -20.57
N LEU A 102 -6.71 2.74 -19.53
CA LEU A 102 -6.02 2.06 -18.43
C LEU A 102 -5.27 0.82 -18.93
N ASP A 103 -5.86 0.06 -19.85
CA ASP A 103 -5.26 -1.18 -20.38
C ASP A 103 -3.86 -0.97 -20.97
N GLY A 104 -3.66 0.15 -21.70
CA GLY A 104 -2.36 0.49 -22.28
C GLY A 104 -1.32 0.90 -21.23
N ILE A 105 -1.76 1.48 -20.11
CA ILE A 105 -0.90 1.83 -18.98
C ILE A 105 -0.57 0.58 -18.16
N GLU A 106 -1.54 -0.32 -17.96
CA GLU A 106 -1.33 -1.61 -17.28
C GLU A 106 -0.34 -2.50 -18.05
N ALA A 107 -0.37 -2.48 -19.38
CA ALA A 107 0.59 -3.19 -20.20
C ALA A 107 2.01 -2.64 -20.04
N GLN A 108 2.18 -1.32 -19.98
CA GLN A 108 3.49 -0.69 -19.71
C GLN A 108 4.00 -1.02 -18.31
N LEU A 109 3.12 -1.06 -17.32
CA LEU A 109 3.48 -1.47 -15.95
C LEU A 109 3.83 -2.95 -15.86
N ALA A 110 3.15 -3.81 -16.61
CA ALA A 110 3.51 -5.23 -16.69
C ALA A 110 4.93 -5.39 -17.26
N ALA A 111 5.26 -4.68 -18.35
CA ALA A 111 6.61 -4.67 -18.91
C ALA A 111 7.66 -4.11 -17.93
N TYR A 112 7.31 -3.08 -17.15
CA TYR A 112 8.20 -2.58 -16.09
C TYR A 112 8.40 -3.64 -14.99
N LEU A 113 7.35 -4.35 -14.58
CA LEU A 113 7.42 -5.42 -13.60
C LEU A 113 8.29 -6.59 -14.08
N GLU A 114 8.39 -6.85 -15.39
CA GLU A 114 9.31 -7.87 -15.93
C GLU A 114 10.78 -7.53 -15.70
N THR A 115 11.13 -6.25 -15.49
CA THR A 115 12.50 -5.84 -15.13
C THR A 115 12.84 -6.11 -13.66
N PHE A 116 11.85 -6.52 -12.86
CA PHE A 116 12.07 -6.86 -11.46
C PHE A 116 12.87 -8.17 -11.37
N SER A 117 14.07 -8.09 -10.80
CA SER A 117 14.91 -9.25 -10.55
C SER A 117 15.34 -9.26 -9.09
N LEU A 118 15.02 -10.34 -8.39
CA LEU A 118 15.57 -10.62 -7.07
C LEU A 118 16.92 -11.34 -7.24
N PRO A 119 18.02 -10.85 -6.65
CA PRO A 119 19.28 -11.57 -6.62
C PRO A 119 19.10 -12.96 -6.00
N ASP A 120 19.77 -13.95 -6.59
CA ASP A 120 19.73 -15.35 -6.11
C ASP A 120 20.19 -15.46 -4.66
N GLU A 121 21.07 -14.58 -4.19
CA GLU A 121 21.54 -14.50 -2.81
C GLU A 121 20.42 -14.11 -1.84
N THR A 122 19.54 -13.19 -2.24
CA THR A 122 18.37 -12.79 -1.45
C THR A 122 17.36 -13.93 -1.41
N ILE A 123 17.13 -14.59 -2.55
CA ILE A 123 16.28 -15.78 -2.62
C ILE A 123 16.83 -16.89 -1.73
N ALA A 124 18.13 -17.18 -1.83
CA ALA A 124 18.81 -18.19 -1.04
C ALA A 124 18.82 -17.84 0.45
N ALA A 125 18.89 -16.56 0.83
CA ALA A 125 18.74 -16.14 2.22
C ALA A 125 17.33 -16.43 2.76
N VAL A 126 16.29 -16.17 1.96
CA VAL A 126 14.91 -16.49 2.34
C VAL A 126 14.67 -18.01 2.35
N VAL A 127 15.25 -18.76 1.40
CA VAL A 127 15.17 -20.23 1.36
C VAL A 127 15.93 -20.84 2.54
N ARG A 128 17.13 -20.35 2.90
CA ARG A 128 17.83 -20.80 4.11
C ARG A 128 17.03 -20.50 5.36
N MET A 129 16.41 -19.31 5.45
CA MET A 129 15.45 -19.03 6.51
C MET A 129 14.26 -20.00 6.47
N HIS A 130 13.82 -20.45 5.29
CA HIS A 130 12.77 -21.46 5.14
C HIS A 130 13.21 -22.85 5.61
N GLU A 131 14.41 -23.31 5.27
CA GLU A 131 14.94 -24.62 5.71
C GLU A 131 15.09 -24.63 7.23
N VAL A 132 15.72 -23.59 7.79
CA VAL A 132 15.82 -23.40 9.24
C VAL A 132 14.44 -23.26 9.89
N ALA A 133 13.48 -22.61 9.22
CA ALA A 133 12.10 -22.52 9.69
C ALA A 133 11.34 -23.84 9.52
N GLY A 134 11.67 -24.67 8.53
CA GLY A 134 11.07 -25.98 8.26
C GLY A 134 11.45 -26.99 9.32
N ASP A 135 12.74 -27.02 9.67
CA ASP A 135 13.23 -27.80 10.82
C ASP A 135 12.58 -27.31 12.13
N ARG A 136 12.52 -25.98 12.33
CA ARG A 136 11.81 -25.40 13.48
C ARG A 136 10.29 -25.62 13.46
N ARG A 137 9.67 -25.80 12.29
CA ARG A 137 8.26 -26.14 12.16
C ARG A 137 8.02 -27.56 12.60
N ASP A 138 8.84 -28.51 12.17
CA ASP A 138 8.69 -29.91 12.60
C ASP A 138 8.97 -30.05 14.11
N ASP A 139 9.96 -29.32 14.63
CA ASP A 139 10.22 -29.22 16.07
C ASP A 139 9.08 -28.55 16.82
N GLY A 140 8.51 -27.46 16.27
CA GLY A 140 7.40 -26.72 16.85
C GLY A 140 6.09 -27.53 16.86
N GLU A 141 5.81 -28.27 15.79
CA GLU A 141 4.67 -29.18 15.65
C GLU A 141 4.80 -30.38 16.62
N ARG A 142 6.01 -30.94 16.75
CA ARG A 142 6.31 -31.97 17.73
C ARG A 142 6.10 -31.46 19.16
N ARG A 143 6.63 -30.27 19.47
CA ARG A 143 6.47 -29.63 20.77
C ARG A 143 5.01 -29.29 21.08
N ARG A 144 4.26 -28.82 20.08
CA ARG A 144 2.82 -28.58 20.17
C ARG A 144 2.08 -29.85 20.57
N ARG A 145 2.34 -30.97 19.88
CA ARG A 145 1.73 -32.27 20.21
C ARG A 145 2.09 -32.75 21.62
N GLU A 146 3.31 -32.51 22.07
CA GLU A 146 3.73 -32.82 23.46
C GLU A 146 2.93 -32.04 24.50
N ILE A 147 2.76 -30.73 24.28
CA ILE A 147 2.01 -29.83 25.16
C ILE A 147 0.51 -30.17 25.15
N GLU A 148 -0.08 -30.41 23.98
CA GLU A 148 -1.47 -30.86 23.86
C GLU A 148 -1.70 -32.20 24.59
N GLY A 149 -0.76 -33.15 24.46
CA GLY A 149 -0.80 -34.39 25.22
C GLY A 149 -0.64 -34.20 26.72
N ARG A 150 0.13 -33.19 27.17
CA ARG A 150 0.26 -32.86 28.59
C ARG A 150 -1.01 -32.20 29.13
N LEU A 151 -1.64 -31.32 28.37
CA LEU A 151 -2.95 -30.73 28.68
C LEU A 151 -4.01 -31.80 28.89
N ASP A 152 -4.04 -32.83 28.03
CA ASP A 152 -4.99 -33.94 28.18
C ASP A 152 -4.70 -34.77 29.44
N ARG A 153 -3.43 -35.07 29.72
CA ARG A 153 -3.03 -35.80 30.94
C ARG A 153 -3.42 -35.08 32.23
N ILE A 154 -3.17 -33.77 32.34
CA ILE A 154 -3.53 -33.01 33.55
C ILE A 154 -5.04 -32.91 33.73
N LYS A 155 -5.80 -32.88 32.63
CA LYS A 155 -7.26 -32.90 32.65
C LYS A 155 -7.79 -34.24 33.18
N GLN A 156 -7.19 -35.35 32.76
CA GLN A 156 -7.52 -36.68 33.29
C GLN A 156 -7.19 -36.80 34.79
N LEU A 157 -5.99 -36.37 35.23
CA LEU A 157 -5.58 -36.38 36.64
C LEU A 157 -6.50 -35.55 37.54
N TYR A 158 -6.92 -34.37 37.07
CA TYR A 158 -7.93 -33.57 37.78
C TYR A 158 -9.29 -34.28 37.84
N GLY A 159 -9.71 -34.94 36.74
CA GLY A 159 -10.93 -35.75 36.68
C GLY A 159 -10.92 -36.94 37.65
N TRP A 160 -9.76 -37.53 37.93
CA TRP A 160 -9.59 -38.61 38.90
C TRP A 160 -9.48 -38.12 40.35
N GLY A 161 -9.33 -36.81 40.56
CA GLY A 161 -9.20 -36.21 41.89
C GLY A 161 -7.77 -36.21 42.44
N ASP A 162 -6.78 -36.65 41.65
CA ASP A 162 -5.37 -36.69 42.04
C ASP A 162 -4.70 -35.30 42.00
N LEU A 163 -5.38 -34.30 41.41
CA LEU A 163 -4.88 -32.94 41.26
C LEU A 163 -5.82 -31.92 41.88
N THR A 164 -5.27 -30.97 42.62
CA THR A 164 -6.05 -29.85 43.17
C THR A 164 -6.44 -28.86 42.08
N ARG A 165 -7.54 -28.14 42.29
CA ARG A 165 -8.02 -27.12 41.33
C ARG A 165 -6.98 -26.03 41.05
N SER A 166 -6.27 -25.58 42.08
CA SER A 166 -5.23 -24.55 41.92
C SER A 166 -4.04 -25.05 41.11
N ALA A 167 -3.60 -26.29 41.36
CA ALA A 167 -2.51 -26.92 40.60
C ALA A 167 -2.91 -27.15 39.13
N TYR A 168 -4.14 -27.60 38.88
CA TYR A 168 -4.66 -27.77 37.51
C TYR A 168 -4.69 -26.45 36.73
N VAL A 169 -5.26 -25.39 37.32
CA VAL A 169 -5.39 -24.09 36.65
C VAL A 169 -4.00 -23.51 36.35
N SER A 170 -3.09 -23.53 37.32
CA SER A 170 -1.74 -23.00 37.14
C SER A 170 -0.97 -23.72 36.01
N GLU A 171 -1.06 -25.04 35.96
CA GLU A 171 -0.34 -25.84 34.97
C GLU A 171 -0.97 -25.70 33.58
N ARG A 172 -2.31 -25.68 33.50
CA ARG A 172 -3.04 -25.43 32.25
C ARG A 172 -2.67 -24.08 31.67
N ASP A 173 -2.73 -23.01 32.47
CA ASP A 173 -2.48 -21.65 31.99
C ASP A 173 -1.04 -21.49 31.47
N HIS A 174 -0.07 -22.12 32.15
CA HIS A 174 1.33 -22.16 31.68
C HIS A 174 1.47 -22.85 30.32
N LEU A 175 0.84 -24.03 30.15
CA LEU A 175 0.87 -24.78 28.89
C LEU A 175 0.13 -24.07 27.76
N GLU A 176 -0.97 -23.37 28.06
CA GLU A 176 -1.70 -22.55 27.08
C GLU A 176 -0.88 -21.34 26.60
N ILE A 177 -0.11 -20.69 27.49
CA ILE A 177 0.82 -19.61 27.12
C ILE A 177 1.94 -20.13 26.22
N GLU A 178 2.52 -21.29 26.56
CA GLU A 178 3.56 -21.94 25.74
C GLU A 178 3.02 -22.26 24.33
N LEU A 179 1.79 -22.79 24.26
CA LEU A 179 1.11 -23.09 22.99
C LEU A 179 0.86 -21.83 22.14
N ALA A 180 0.41 -20.74 22.76
CA ALA A 180 0.16 -19.47 22.07
C ALA A 180 1.44 -18.87 21.48
N THR A 181 2.55 -18.99 22.21
CA THR A 181 3.87 -18.50 21.79
C THR A 181 4.39 -19.29 20.58
N LEU A 182 4.24 -20.62 20.60
CA LEU A 182 4.63 -21.50 19.49
C LEU A 182 3.83 -21.21 18.21
N ALA A 183 2.52 -21.01 18.32
CA ALA A 183 1.65 -20.72 17.19
C ALA A 183 2.04 -19.42 16.45
N GLY A 184 2.26 -18.33 17.18
CA GLY A 184 2.61 -17.04 16.57
C GLY A 184 3.94 -17.02 15.80
N SER A 185 4.91 -17.84 16.22
CA SER A 185 6.21 -17.95 15.54
C SER A 185 6.12 -18.73 14.21
N THR A 186 5.28 -19.76 14.17
CA THR A 186 5.09 -20.67 13.03
C THR A 186 4.38 -19.96 11.88
N ASP A 187 3.31 -19.21 12.19
CA ASP A 187 2.51 -18.47 11.20
C ASP A 187 3.33 -17.38 10.50
N ARG A 188 4.15 -16.64 11.25
CA ARG A 188 4.99 -15.57 10.69
C ARG A 188 6.02 -16.12 9.71
N ALA A 189 6.61 -17.27 10.01
CA ALA A 189 7.57 -17.92 9.11
C ALA A 189 6.90 -18.44 7.83
N ALA A 190 5.67 -18.98 7.90
CA ALA A 190 4.91 -19.41 6.72
C ALA A 190 4.55 -18.26 5.79
N VAL A 191 4.11 -17.13 6.33
CA VAL A 191 3.74 -15.93 5.55
C VAL A 191 4.93 -15.35 4.81
N LEU A 192 6.11 -15.27 5.43
CA LEU A 192 7.33 -14.74 4.79
C LEU A 192 7.78 -15.57 3.58
N VAL A 193 7.57 -16.88 3.64
CA VAL A 193 7.96 -17.82 2.58
C VAL A 193 7.03 -17.72 1.39
N GLN A 194 5.72 -17.66 1.63
CA GLN A 194 4.74 -17.42 0.58
C GLN A 194 4.97 -16.06 -0.09
N ALA A 195 5.30 -15.03 0.69
CA ALA A 195 5.63 -13.71 0.15
C ALA A 195 6.86 -13.74 -0.77
N ALA A 196 7.93 -14.46 -0.41
CA ALA A 196 9.12 -14.53 -1.24
C ALA A 196 8.95 -15.36 -2.52
N ALA A 197 8.19 -16.46 -2.46
CA ALA A 197 7.81 -17.22 -3.64
C ALA A 197 6.92 -16.38 -4.59
N PHE A 198 6.01 -15.60 -4.01
CA PHE A 198 5.13 -14.71 -4.76
C PHE A 198 5.91 -13.57 -5.46
N LEU A 199 6.92 -12.99 -4.80
CA LEU A 199 7.75 -11.96 -5.40
C LEU A 199 8.62 -12.49 -6.56
N ARG A 200 8.95 -13.78 -6.57
CA ARG A 200 9.70 -14.40 -7.67
C ARG A 200 8.90 -14.45 -8.98
N ASP A 201 7.59 -14.58 -8.89
CA ASP A 201 6.69 -14.69 -10.04
C ASP A 201 5.79 -13.46 -10.21
N LEU A 202 6.33 -12.30 -9.80
CA LEU A 202 5.57 -11.04 -9.74
C LEU A 202 4.94 -10.63 -11.08
N PRO A 203 5.59 -10.79 -12.26
CA PRO A 203 4.96 -10.49 -13.55
C PRO A 203 3.80 -11.42 -13.89
N ALA A 204 3.91 -12.73 -13.61
CA ALA A 204 2.81 -13.66 -13.85
C ALA A 204 1.66 -13.44 -12.88
N ALA A 205 1.99 -13.14 -11.62
CA ALA A 205 1.01 -12.77 -10.60
C ALA A 205 0.22 -11.52 -10.98
N TRP A 206 0.88 -10.49 -11.51
CA TRP A 206 0.21 -9.28 -12.01
C TRP A 206 -0.75 -9.59 -13.16
N SER A 207 -0.32 -10.44 -14.09
CA SER A 207 -1.11 -10.82 -15.27
C SER A 207 -2.37 -11.60 -14.89
N ALA A 208 -2.26 -12.55 -13.95
CA ALA A 208 -3.37 -13.37 -13.46
C ALA A 208 -4.31 -12.64 -12.47
N ALA A 209 -3.86 -11.55 -11.86
CA ALA A 209 -4.61 -10.82 -10.84
C ALA A 209 -5.83 -10.05 -11.39
N ASP A 210 -6.90 -10.01 -10.60
CA ASP A 210 -8.04 -9.13 -10.84
C ASP A 210 -7.71 -7.64 -10.55
N PRO A 211 -8.54 -6.66 -10.98
CA PRO A 211 -8.23 -5.24 -10.79
C PRO A 211 -8.02 -4.79 -9.33
N GLY A 212 -8.70 -5.43 -8.36
CA GLY A 212 -8.51 -5.18 -6.94
C GLY A 212 -7.20 -5.77 -6.42
N GLN A 213 -6.88 -7.00 -6.83
CA GLN A 213 -5.60 -7.64 -6.54
C GLN A 213 -4.43 -6.86 -7.15
N ARG A 214 -4.52 -6.43 -8.41
CA ARG A 214 -3.52 -5.54 -9.05
C ARG A 214 -3.33 -4.25 -8.26
N ASN A 215 -4.40 -3.66 -7.72
CA ASN A 215 -4.27 -2.47 -6.89
C ASN A 215 -3.58 -2.73 -5.55
N ALA A 216 -3.86 -3.86 -4.91
CA ALA A 216 -3.16 -4.26 -3.69
C ALA A 216 -1.65 -4.44 -3.95
N LEU A 217 -1.31 -5.12 -5.05
CA LEU A 217 0.09 -5.30 -5.48
C LEU A 217 0.76 -3.98 -5.82
N ALA A 218 0.12 -3.14 -6.63
CA ALA A 218 0.67 -1.83 -6.99
C ALA A 218 0.92 -0.96 -5.75
N ARG A 219 0.05 -1.00 -4.73
CA ARG A 219 0.25 -0.24 -3.49
C ARG A 219 1.36 -0.78 -2.59
N LEU A 220 1.62 -2.08 -2.67
CA LEU A 220 2.70 -2.72 -1.95
C LEU A 220 4.05 -2.35 -2.56
N ILE A 221 4.14 -2.29 -3.89
CA ILE A 221 5.40 -2.16 -4.62
C ILE A 221 5.71 -0.69 -4.92
N PHE A 222 4.70 0.08 -5.32
CA PHE A 222 4.85 1.45 -5.79
C PHE A 222 4.37 2.47 -4.77
N GLU A 223 5.11 3.56 -4.66
CA GLU A 223 4.67 4.76 -3.97
C GLU A 223 3.81 5.62 -4.88
N SER A 224 4.24 5.84 -6.12
CA SER A 224 3.48 6.57 -7.13
C SER A 224 3.86 6.15 -8.55
N VAL A 225 2.95 6.41 -9.49
CA VAL A 225 3.15 6.16 -10.92
C VAL A 225 2.84 7.45 -11.67
N GLU A 226 3.85 8.04 -12.29
CA GLU A 226 3.73 9.24 -13.10
C GLU A 226 3.35 8.89 -14.54
N ILE A 227 2.25 9.48 -15.00
CA ILE A 227 1.74 9.28 -16.36
C ILE A 227 1.74 10.61 -17.08
N VAL A 228 2.30 10.62 -18.29
CA VAL A 228 2.26 11.74 -19.24
C VAL A 228 1.55 11.25 -20.49
N ASP A 229 0.43 11.90 -20.78
CA ASP A 229 -0.54 11.48 -21.80
C ASP A 229 -0.94 10.00 -21.67
N ASP A 230 -0.46 9.14 -22.55
CA ASP A 230 -0.73 7.69 -22.59
C ASP A 230 0.48 6.82 -22.17
N ARG A 231 1.55 7.44 -21.68
CA ARG A 231 2.79 6.75 -21.30
C ARG A 231 3.08 6.85 -19.81
N VAL A 232 3.61 5.76 -19.26
CA VAL A 232 4.21 5.74 -17.92
C VAL A 232 5.57 6.42 -18.02
N ALA A 233 5.66 7.64 -17.51
CA ALA A 233 6.87 8.46 -17.60
C ALA A 233 7.87 8.09 -16.50
N ALA A 234 7.36 7.83 -15.29
CA ALA A 234 8.17 7.36 -14.18
C ALA A 234 7.34 6.44 -13.28
N VAL A 235 8.00 5.44 -12.72
CA VAL A 235 7.47 4.62 -11.64
C VAL A 235 8.36 4.88 -10.45
N VAL A 236 7.77 5.17 -9.29
CA VAL A 236 8.50 5.34 -8.04
C VAL A 236 8.22 4.11 -7.18
N PRO A 237 9.12 3.11 -7.16
CA PRO A 237 9.02 2.01 -6.21
C PRO A 237 9.17 2.51 -4.79
N ARG A 238 8.56 1.81 -3.84
CA ARG A 238 8.85 2.03 -2.42
C ARG A 238 10.31 1.69 -2.13
N ALA A 239 10.89 2.32 -1.11
CA ALA A 239 12.28 2.14 -0.72
C ALA A 239 12.69 0.66 -0.55
N ASP A 240 11.80 -0.15 0.01
CA ASP A 240 12.04 -1.58 0.23
C ASP A 240 12.16 -2.39 -1.08
N PHE A 241 11.57 -1.89 -2.17
CA PHE A 241 11.56 -2.56 -3.47
C PHE A 241 12.49 -1.91 -4.50
N ALA A 242 12.87 -0.65 -4.31
CA ALA A 242 13.69 0.12 -5.23
C ALA A 242 15.00 -0.58 -5.66
N PRO A 243 15.76 -1.28 -4.79
CA PRO A 243 17.01 -1.95 -5.18
C PRO A 243 16.82 -3.12 -6.15
N PHE A 244 15.61 -3.66 -6.27
CA PHE A 244 15.31 -4.85 -7.08
C PHE A 244 14.75 -4.50 -8.47
N PHE A 245 14.53 -3.21 -8.73
CA PHE A 245 14.27 -2.70 -10.07
C PHE A 245 15.58 -2.20 -10.66
N VAL A 246 15.81 -2.49 -11.95
CA VAL A 246 16.96 -1.94 -12.67
C VAL A 246 16.88 -0.42 -12.58
N ALA A 247 17.95 0.21 -12.06
CA ALA A 247 18.02 1.66 -11.90
C ALA A 247 17.87 2.36 -13.26
N GLY A 248 16.69 2.92 -13.49
CA GLY A 248 16.42 3.88 -14.56
C GLY A 248 16.50 3.33 -15.98
N THR A 249 15.46 2.65 -16.43
CA THR A 249 15.10 2.66 -17.85
C THR A 249 13.82 3.49 -18.02
N PRO A 250 13.86 4.61 -18.76
CA PRO A 250 12.65 5.17 -19.35
C PRO A 250 11.96 4.04 -20.12
N VAL A 251 10.64 3.95 -20.02
CA VAL A 251 9.86 2.98 -20.80
C VAL A 251 9.88 3.46 -22.26
N ASP A 252 10.97 3.14 -22.96
CA ASP A 252 11.20 3.54 -24.35
C ASP A 252 10.23 2.79 -25.27
N GLY A 253 9.06 3.40 -25.46
CA GLY A 253 8.14 3.01 -26.52
C GLY A 253 8.68 3.47 -27.86
N SER A 254 9.29 2.53 -28.59
CA SER A 254 9.67 2.54 -30.00
C SER A 254 9.26 3.77 -30.81
N SER A 255 10.28 4.51 -31.25
CA SER A 255 10.21 5.60 -32.22
C SER A 255 9.83 5.06 -33.59
N GLY A 256 8.65 5.44 -34.08
CA GLY A 256 8.33 5.35 -35.50
C GLY A 256 9.16 6.39 -36.25
N GLU A 257 10.23 5.94 -36.87
CA GLU A 257 11.05 6.71 -37.81
C GLU A 257 10.17 7.17 -38.99
N LYS A 258 9.98 8.47 -39.13
CA LYS A 258 9.74 9.09 -40.44
C LYS A 258 10.75 10.22 -40.62
N ALA A 259 11.64 9.96 -41.56
CA ALA A 259 12.50 10.92 -42.20
C ALA A 259 11.68 11.96 -42.99
N ASP A 260 12.31 13.13 -43.18
CA ASP A 260 12.03 14.29 -44.04
C ASP A 260 12.12 15.54 -43.15
N GLY A 261 13.00 16.52 -43.30
CA GLY A 261 13.92 16.94 -44.35
C GLY A 261 14.19 18.43 -44.07
N ALA A 262 15.47 18.82 -44.12
CA ALA A 262 16.11 20.06 -43.66
C ALA A 262 15.51 21.45 -44.02
N ASP A 263 15.78 22.44 -43.15
CA ASP A 263 16.18 23.86 -43.37
C ASP A 263 16.22 24.54 -41.97
N ASP A 264 17.38 24.67 -41.30
CA ASP A 264 18.41 25.72 -41.34
C ASP A 264 18.06 27.05 -40.60
N SER A 265 19.09 27.61 -39.97
CA SER A 265 19.19 28.95 -39.36
C SER A 265 18.85 29.14 -37.87
N THR A 266 19.93 29.26 -37.08
CA THR A 266 20.05 29.97 -35.78
C THR A 266 21.29 30.89 -35.94
N PRO A 267 21.53 31.98 -35.16
CA PRO A 267 20.77 32.63 -34.08
C PRO A 267 20.59 34.16 -34.29
N SER A 268 19.76 34.81 -33.46
CA SER A 268 20.19 36.11 -32.90
C SER A 268 19.43 36.53 -31.64
N ASN A 269 20.27 36.84 -30.66
CA ASN A 269 20.05 37.58 -29.43
C ASN A 269 19.43 38.96 -29.73
N GLN A 270 18.41 39.40 -28.99
CA GLN A 270 18.27 40.80 -28.58
C GLN A 270 17.18 41.00 -27.51
N VAL A 271 17.65 41.42 -26.34
CA VAL A 271 16.93 42.17 -25.32
C VAL A 271 16.46 43.50 -25.93
N LEU A 272 15.20 43.89 -25.71
CA LEU A 272 14.82 45.30 -25.63
C LEU A 272 13.50 45.51 -24.87
N THR A 273 13.62 46.43 -23.94
CA THR A 273 12.66 47.02 -23.01
C THR A 273 11.55 47.84 -23.70
N GLY A 274 10.37 47.99 -23.06
CA GLY A 274 9.63 49.26 -23.12
C GLY A 274 8.11 49.22 -23.35
N ARG A 275 7.37 49.33 -22.24
CA ARG A 275 6.09 50.04 -22.00
C ARG A 275 5.22 50.49 -23.20
N LYS A 276 3.90 50.24 -23.10
CA LYS A 276 2.87 51.31 -23.10
C LYS A 276 1.54 50.85 -22.49
N ARG A 277 1.07 51.61 -21.49
CA ARG A 277 -0.29 51.62 -20.94
C ARG A 277 -1.19 52.50 -21.83
N ARG A 278 -2.46 52.13 -21.99
CA ARG A 278 -3.59 52.96 -22.44
C ARG A 278 -4.87 52.12 -22.35
N ASP A 279 -6.05 52.56 -21.95
CA ASP A 279 -6.56 53.69 -21.16
C ASP A 279 -7.93 53.22 -20.62
N SER A 280 -8.32 53.78 -19.48
CA SER A 280 -9.65 53.68 -18.88
C SER A 280 -10.71 54.41 -19.73
N ASN A 281 -11.98 53.96 -19.69
CA ASN A 281 -13.12 54.89 -19.83
C ASN A 281 -14.37 54.41 -19.04
N PRO A 282 -15.17 55.30 -18.42
CA PRO A 282 -16.14 54.98 -17.36
C PRO A 282 -17.64 55.15 -17.73
N ARG A 283 -18.50 54.64 -16.83
CA ARG A 283 -19.88 55.01 -16.38
C ARG A 283 -20.86 55.80 -17.28
N SER A 284 -22.14 55.38 -17.26
CA SER A 284 -23.36 56.11 -16.77
C SER A 284 -24.62 55.23 -16.98
N GLN A 285 -25.36 54.78 -15.95
CA GLN A 285 -26.54 55.40 -15.24
C GLN A 285 -27.88 55.21 -15.98
N PRO A 286 -29.08 55.43 -15.38
CA PRO A 286 -29.45 56.19 -14.17
C PRO A 286 -29.58 55.40 -12.86
#